data_AF-A0A3N5SK29-F1
#
_entry.id   AF-A0A3N5SK29-F1
#
_cell.length_a   1.000
_cell.length_b   1.000
_cell.length_c   1.000
_cell.angle_alpha   90.00
_cell.angle_beta   90.00
_cell.angle_gamma   90.00
#
_symmetry.space_group_name_H-M   'P 1'
#
loop_
_entity.id
_entity.type
_entity.pdbx_description
1 polymer ?
#
loop_
_entity_poly.entity_id
_entity_poly.type
_entity_poly.pdbx_seq_one_letter_code
_entity_poly.pdbx_strand_id
1 'polypeptide(L)'
;MTSAQLDARRSRAKKPKADPLPAFSFQPRAGRSPRGFTLLEVMVALCILAIVLLSVYRLHSQTISMSIESRFYTQAPLLARSALTRWEEARKPEMMSDQGDFGKEFPGYQWKISVEDAPSPALGAQFARDMQRIDVRVTLNNGEYSYEFRTYRFKRE
;
A
#
# COMPACT_ATOMS: atom_id res chain seq x y z
N MET A 1 -66.24 -26.17 -104.79
CA MET A 1 -66.01 -24.82 -104.19
C MET A 1 -66.30 -24.96 -102.70
N THR A 2 -65.40 -25.54 -101.91
CA THR A 2 -64.23 -24.91 -101.23
C THR A 2 -64.64 -23.96 -100.12
N SER A 3 -64.47 -24.40 -98.86
CA SER A 3 -64.08 -23.66 -97.63
C SER A 3 -64.52 -24.52 -96.42
N ALA A 4 -63.68 -25.40 -95.87
CA ALA A 4 -62.59 -25.15 -94.92
C ALA A 4 -63.06 -24.47 -93.63
N GLN A 5 -62.93 -25.18 -92.50
CA GLN A 5 -62.53 -24.73 -91.14
C GLN A 5 -62.96 -25.83 -90.14
N LEU A 6 -62.09 -26.79 -89.82
CA LEU A 6 -61.09 -26.80 -88.74
C LEU A 6 -61.67 -26.83 -87.31
N ASP A 7 -61.34 -27.93 -86.64
CA ASP A 7 -60.85 -28.03 -85.27
C ASP A 7 -61.74 -27.65 -84.07
N ALA A 8 -61.92 -28.63 -83.17
CA ALA A 8 -61.48 -28.50 -81.77
C ALA A 8 -61.86 -29.77 -80.98
N ARG A 9 -61.00 -30.78 -81.01
CA ARG A 9 -60.97 -31.80 -79.96
C ARG A 9 -60.62 -31.11 -78.62
N ARG A 10 -61.61 -30.91 -77.74
CA ARG A 10 -61.35 -30.53 -76.34
C ARG A 10 -60.70 -31.71 -75.61
N SER A 11 -59.37 -31.74 -75.60
CA SER A 11 -58.58 -32.55 -74.69
C SER A 11 -58.72 -31.99 -73.28
N ARG A 12 -59.29 -32.78 -72.36
CA ARG A 12 -59.45 -32.41 -70.95
C ARG A 12 -58.08 -32.50 -70.28
N ALA A 13 -57.36 -31.39 -70.18
CA ALA A 13 -56.09 -31.29 -69.47
C ALA A 13 -56.29 -31.69 -67.99
N LYS A 14 -55.64 -32.78 -67.59
CA LYS A 14 -55.58 -33.25 -66.21
C LYS A 14 -54.69 -32.27 -65.44
N LYS A 15 -55.24 -31.56 -64.45
CA LYS A 15 -54.45 -30.65 -63.58
C LYS A 15 -53.26 -31.42 -62.98
N PRO A 16 -52.05 -30.84 -62.99
CA PRO A 16 -50.89 -31.47 -62.35
C PRO A 16 -51.13 -31.55 -60.84
N LYS A 17 -50.95 -32.74 -60.28
CA LYS A 17 -50.93 -32.96 -58.83
C LYS A 17 -49.64 -32.34 -58.33
N ALA A 18 -49.73 -31.21 -57.63
CA ALA A 18 -48.58 -30.56 -57.03
C ALA A 18 -48.00 -31.48 -55.95
N ASP A 19 -46.72 -31.82 -56.06
CA ASP A 19 -45.99 -32.49 -55.00
C ASP A 19 -45.93 -31.55 -53.79
N PRO A 20 -46.23 -32.02 -52.56
CA PRO A 20 -46.09 -31.19 -51.38
C PRO A 20 -44.59 -30.87 -51.21
N LEU A 21 -44.29 -29.57 -51.10
CA LEU A 21 -42.94 -29.07 -50.85
C LEU A 21 -42.34 -29.75 -49.60
N PRO A 22 -41.03 -30.00 -49.56
CA PRO A 22 -40.39 -30.54 -48.37
C PRO A 22 -40.61 -29.58 -47.20
N ALA A 23 -41.33 -30.05 -46.19
CA ALA A 23 -41.45 -29.33 -44.92
C ALA A 23 -40.07 -29.23 -44.29
N PHE A 24 -39.54 -28.00 -44.17
CA PHE A 24 -38.33 -27.74 -43.40
C PHE A 24 -38.59 -28.11 -41.94
N SER A 25 -38.13 -29.29 -41.53
CA SER A 25 -38.09 -29.69 -40.13
C SER A 25 -37.00 -28.88 -39.42
N PHE A 26 -37.40 -27.82 -38.73
CA PHE A 26 -36.55 -27.19 -37.73
C PHE A 26 -36.38 -28.19 -36.59
N GLN A 27 -35.29 -28.93 -36.60
CA GLN A 27 -34.88 -29.76 -35.47
C GLN A 27 -34.33 -28.79 -34.42
N PRO A 28 -35.01 -28.57 -33.28
CA PRO A 28 -34.47 -27.72 -32.24
C PRO A 28 -33.22 -28.42 -31.74
N ARG A 29 -32.05 -27.78 -31.89
CA ARG A 29 -30.85 -28.21 -31.17
C ARG A 29 -31.24 -28.28 -29.71
N ALA A 30 -31.20 -29.48 -29.13
CA ALA A 30 -31.42 -29.70 -27.71
C ALA A 30 -30.62 -28.65 -26.95
N GLY A 31 -31.34 -27.72 -26.32
CA GLY A 31 -30.75 -26.61 -25.61
C GLY A 31 -29.77 -27.18 -24.58
N ARG A 32 -28.50 -26.78 -24.68
CA ARG A 32 -27.57 -26.99 -23.58
C ARG A 32 -28.22 -26.38 -22.34
N SER A 33 -28.49 -27.21 -21.35
CA SER A 33 -28.98 -26.76 -20.06
C SER A 33 -28.04 -25.66 -19.55
N PRO A 34 -28.53 -24.49 -19.15
CA PRO A 34 -27.68 -23.50 -18.51
C PRO A 34 -27.06 -24.17 -17.27
N ARG A 35 -25.74 -24.37 -17.30
CA ARG A 35 -25.00 -24.94 -16.17
C ARG A 35 -25.06 -23.89 -15.05
N GLY A 36 -25.81 -24.20 -14.00
CA GLY A 36 -25.84 -23.39 -12.79
C GLY A 36 -24.52 -23.47 -12.03
N PHE A 37 -24.27 -22.49 -11.16
CA PHE A 37 -23.12 -22.51 -10.27
C PHE A 37 -23.17 -23.73 -9.36
N THR A 38 -22.05 -24.46 -9.26
CA THR A 38 -21.95 -25.56 -8.30
C THR A 38 -21.67 -24.98 -6.91
N LEU A 39 -22.18 -25.62 -5.85
CA LEU A 39 -21.87 -25.23 -4.47
C LEU A 39 -20.35 -25.26 -4.21
N LEU A 40 -19.65 -26.22 -4.81
CA LEU A 40 -18.19 -26.33 -4.76
C LEU A 40 -17.49 -25.09 -5.32
N GLU A 41 -17.97 -24.53 -6.42
CA GLU A 41 -17.37 -23.35 -7.07
C GLU A 41 -17.48 -22.11 -6.19
N VAL A 42 -18.62 -21.91 -5.52
CA VAL A 42 -18.80 -20.81 -4.56
C VAL A 42 -17.89 -21.01 -3.34
N MET A 43 -17.75 -22.23 -2.84
CA MET A 43 -16.83 -22.53 -1.72
C MET A 43 -15.38 -22.21 -2.10
N VAL A 44 -14.93 -22.64 -3.29
CA VAL A 44 -13.57 -22.36 -3.77
C VAL A 44 -13.37 -20.86 -3.97
N ALA A 45 -14.35 -20.15 -4.54
CA ALA A 45 -14.27 -18.70 -4.71
C ALA A 45 -14.13 -17.97 -3.37
N LEU A 46 -14.88 -18.37 -2.35
CA LEU A 46 -14.79 -17.82 -1.00
C LEU A 46 -13.43 -18.13 -0.34
N CYS A 47 -12.89 -19.34 -0.54
CA CYS A 47 -11.56 -19.70 -0.05
C CYS A 47 -10.48 -18.78 -0.65
N ILE A 48 -10.50 -18.59 -1.97
CA ILE A 48 -9.55 -17.69 -2.66
C ILE A 48 -9.73 -16.26 -2.16
N LEU A 49 -10.97 -15.78 -2.06
CA LEU A 49 -11.29 -14.44 -1.57
C LEU A 49 -10.74 -14.20 -0.16
N ALA A 50 -10.91 -15.16 0.75
CA ALA A 50 -10.41 -15.06 2.11
C ALA A 50 -8.88 -14.91 2.16
N ILE A 51 -8.15 -15.71 1.36
CA ILE A 51 -6.68 -15.65 1.25
C ILE A 51 -6.23 -14.29 0.71
N VAL A 52 -6.89 -13.80 -0.34
CA VAL A 52 -6.57 -12.50 -0.96
C VAL A 52 -6.82 -11.36 0.02
N LEU A 53 -7.96 -11.34 0.71
CA LEU A 53 -8.29 -10.30 1.68
C LEU A 53 -7.31 -10.26 2.85
N LEU A 54 -6.91 -11.43 3.37
CA LEU A 54 -5.89 -11.49 4.42
C LEU A 54 -4.55 -10.93 3.93
N SER A 55 -4.15 -11.24 2.70
CA SER A 55 -2.91 -10.75 2.10
C SER A 55 -2.94 -9.22 1.94
N VAL A 56 -4.04 -8.68 1.43
CA VAL A 56 -4.24 -7.22 1.28
C VAL A 56 -4.24 -6.53 2.64
N TYR A 57 -4.90 -7.10 3.64
CA TYR A 57 -4.91 -6.57 4.99
C TYR A 57 -3.50 -6.47 5.59
N ARG A 58 -2.68 -7.52 5.42
CA ARG A 58 -1.29 -7.54 5.88
C ARG A 58 -0.44 -6.48 5.18
N LEU A 59 -0.56 -6.35 3.85
CA LEU A 59 0.15 -5.33 3.08
C LEU A 59 -0.23 -3.90 3.50
N HIS A 60 -1.53 -3.67 3.74
CA HIS A 60 -2.02 -2.38 4.22
C HIS A 60 -1.45 -2.04 5.59
N SER A 61 -1.49 -2.99 6.53
CA SER A 61 -0.89 -2.82 7.87
C SER A 61 0.61 -2.53 7.79
N GLN A 62 1.35 -3.24 6.94
CA GLN A 62 2.78 -3.01 6.75
C GLN A 62 3.08 -1.62 6.17
N THR A 63 2.27 -1.17 5.22
CA THR A 63 2.45 0.14 4.57
C THR A 63 2.25 1.28 5.57
N ILE A 64 1.29 1.16 6.49
CA ILE A 64 1.07 2.14 7.56
C ILE A 64 2.30 2.22 8.47
N SER A 65 2.79 1.10 8.99
CA SER A 65 3.98 1.07 9.86
C SER A 65 5.21 1.67 9.18
N MET A 66 5.44 1.29 7.91
CA MET A 66 6.56 1.83 7.13
C MET A 66 6.42 3.34 6.87
N SER A 67 5.20 3.84 6.69
CA SER A 67 4.96 5.28 6.53
C SER A 67 5.26 6.06 7.81
N ILE A 68 4.87 5.53 8.98
CA ILE A 68 5.16 6.14 10.29
C ILE A 68 6.68 6.17 10.51
N GLU A 69 7.35 5.06 10.29
CA GLU A 69 8.80 4.94 10.41
C GLU A 69 9.54 5.93 9.48
N SER A 70 9.14 6.00 8.21
CA SER A 70 9.75 6.93 7.24
C SER A 70 9.57 8.39 7.65
N ARG A 71 8.39 8.76 8.16
CA ARG A 71 8.16 10.11 8.71
C ARG A 71 9.02 10.37 9.94
N PHE A 72 9.15 9.39 10.84
CA PHE A 72 10.00 9.51 12.01
C PHE A 72 11.46 9.76 11.62
N TYR A 73 12.05 8.96 10.73
CA TYR A 73 13.46 9.13 10.34
C TYR A 73 13.76 10.42 9.58
N THR A 74 12.76 11.03 8.94
CA THR A 74 12.93 12.33 8.27
C THR A 74 12.78 13.51 9.24
N GLN A 75 11.89 13.40 10.23
CA GLN A 75 11.61 14.48 11.18
C GLN A 75 12.51 14.45 12.42
N ALA A 76 12.81 13.27 12.96
CA ALA A 76 13.58 13.10 14.19
C ALA A 76 14.94 13.80 14.16
N PRO A 77 15.72 13.78 13.06
CA PRO A 77 16.99 14.52 12.99
C PRO A 77 16.81 16.03 13.08
N LEU A 78 15.75 16.58 12.46
CA LEU A 78 15.44 18.01 12.51
C LEU A 78 15.05 18.42 13.93
N LEU A 79 14.18 17.63 14.57
CA LEU A 79 13.77 17.83 15.95
C LEU A 79 14.95 17.71 16.92
N ALA A 80 15.80 16.71 16.73
CA ALA A 80 16.97 16.49 17.57
C ALA A 80 17.95 17.67 17.49
N ARG A 81 18.19 18.21 16.28
CA ARG A 81 18.99 19.42 16.09
C ARG A 81 18.36 20.64 16.76
N SER A 82 17.04 20.82 16.62
CA SER A 82 16.33 21.93 17.26
C SER A 82 16.39 21.86 18.79
N ALA A 83 16.28 20.65 19.36
CA ALA A 83 16.39 20.42 20.80
C ALA A 83 17.81 20.69 21.29
N LEU A 84 18.83 20.25 20.54
CA LEU A 84 20.22 20.57 20.86
C LEU A 84 20.47 22.07 20.84
N THR A 85 20.00 22.81 19.83
CA THR A 85 20.17 24.26 19.76
C THR A 85 19.49 24.97 20.92
N ARG A 86 18.23 24.61 21.24
CA ARG A 86 17.51 25.16 22.39
C ARG A 86 18.25 24.88 23.71
N TRP A 87 18.78 23.67 23.84
CA TRP A 87 19.57 23.29 25.01
C TRP A 87 20.89 24.04 25.08
N GLU A 88 21.59 24.25 23.95
CA GLU A 88 22.83 25.03 23.87
C GLU A 88 22.60 26.50 24.26
N GLU A 89 21.48 27.11 23.86
CA GLU A 89 21.10 28.48 24.23
C GLU A 89 20.76 28.63 25.72
N ALA A 90 20.05 27.65 26.29
CA ALA A 90 19.68 27.64 27.71
C ALA A 90 20.79 27.08 28.62
N ARG A 91 21.89 26.61 28.02
CA ARG A 91 22.91 25.81 28.70
C ARG A 91 23.55 26.57 29.84
N LYS A 92 23.50 25.99 31.04
CA LYS A 92 24.30 26.40 32.20
C LYS A 92 25.48 25.44 32.38
N PRO A 93 26.62 25.89 32.97
CA PRO A 93 27.82 25.05 33.14
C PRO A 93 27.57 23.72 33.87
N GLU A 94 26.58 23.69 34.77
CA GLU A 94 26.22 22.55 35.62
C GLU A 94 25.22 21.58 34.96
N MET A 95 24.62 21.96 33.83
CA MET A 95 23.57 21.16 33.19
C MET A 95 24.18 20.00 32.40
N MET A 96 24.10 18.79 32.96
CA MET A 96 24.63 17.55 32.36
C MET A 96 23.56 16.68 31.69
N SER A 97 22.28 16.89 31.98
CA SER A 97 21.20 16.21 31.28
C SER A 97 19.97 17.10 31.28
N ASP A 98 19.17 16.97 30.22
CA ASP A 98 17.90 17.64 30.08
C ASP A 98 16.93 16.76 29.29
N GLN A 99 15.63 16.93 29.51
CA GLN A 99 14.60 16.16 28.84
C GLN A 99 13.30 16.93 28.74
N GLY A 100 12.51 16.66 27.71
CA GLY A 100 11.23 17.31 27.52
C GLY A 100 10.46 16.78 26.33
N ASP A 101 9.42 17.51 25.99
CA ASP A 101 8.59 17.27 24.81
C ASP A 101 8.72 18.42 23.81
N PHE A 102 8.09 18.21 22.65
CA PHE A 102 7.97 19.22 21.60
C PHE A 102 6.58 19.86 21.57
N GLY A 103 5.83 19.76 22.67
CA GLY A 103 4.50 20.35 22.84
C GLY A 103 3.45 19.84 21.84
N LYS A 104 2.50 20.73 21.52
CA LYS A 104 1.35 20.43 20.64
C LYS A 104 1.73 20.34 19.15
N GLU A 105 2.89 20.87 18.77
CA GLU A 105 3.34 20.85 17.37
C GLU A 105 3.77 19.44 16.96
N PHE A 106 4.34 18.67 17.90
CA PHE A 106 4.81 17.31 17.66
C PHE A 106 4.36 16.40 18.83
N PRO A 107 3.07 16.03 18.89
CA PRO A 107 2.55 15.19 19.95
C PRO A 107 3.22 13.80 19.91
N GLY A 108 3.55 13.28 21.10
CA GLY A 108 4.18 11.96 21.23
C GLY A 108 5.69 11.94 20.99
N TYR A 109 6.28 13.02 20.48
CA TYR A 109 7.73 13.16 20.41
C TYR A 109 8.29 13.64 21.75
N GLN A 110 9.31 12.94 22.24
CA GLN A 110 10.06 13.31 23.42
C GLN A 110 11.54 13.39 23.06
N TRP A 111 12.28 14.22 23.78
CA TRP A 111 13.72 14.35 23.62
C TRP A 111 14.41 14.22 24.96
N LYS A 112 15.64 13.71 24.90
CA LYS A 112 16.54 13.60 26.04
C LYS A 112 17.95 13.91 25.58
N ILE A 113 18.61 14.81 26.29
CA ILE A 113 19.99 15.21 26.07
C ILE A 113 20.79 14.77 27.29
N SER A 114 21.96 14.19 27.05
CA SER A 114 22.90 13.77 28.10
C SER A 114 24.30 14.19 27.69
N VAL A 115 25.00 14.85 28.60
CA VAL A 115 26.38 15.32 28.44
C VAL A 115 27.25 14.46 29.33
N GLU A 116 28.26 13.86 28.73
CA GLU A 116 29.27 13.08 29.42
C GLU A 116 30.64 13.64 29.11
N ASP A 117 31.52 13.70 30.10
CA ASP A 117 32.91 14.04 29.86
C ASP A 117 33.57 12.86 29.12
N ALA A 118 34.19 13.15 27.99
CA ALA A 118 34.77 12.13 27.11
C ALA A 118 36.26 12.41 26.92
N PRO A 119 37.10 12.03 27.91
CA PRO A 119 38.52 12.25 27.81
C PRO A 119 39.10 11.45 26.65
N SER A 120 39.72 12.16 25.70
CA SER A 120 40.40 11.56 24.56
C SER A 120 41.91 11.52 24.80
N PRO A 121 42.50 10.33 25.06
CA PRO A 121 43.95 10.19 25.22
C PRO A 121 44.71 10.58 23.95
N ALA A 122 44.06 10.50 22.78
CA ALA A 122 44.65 10.81 21.47
C ALA A 122 44.92 12.31 21.24
N LEU A 123 44.24 13.19 21.98
CA LEU A 123 44.39 14.65 21.87
C LEU A 123 45.50 15.21 22.79
N GLY A 124 46.20 14.35 23.53
CA GLY A 124 47.20 14.73 24.53
C GLY A 124 46.58 15.07 25.89
N ALA A 125 47.31 14.76 26.97
CA ALA A 125 46.80 14.82 28.35
C ALA A 125 46.32 16.21 28.80
N GLN A 126 46.71 17.27 28.09
CA GLN A 126 46.33 18.65 28.38
C GLN A 126 44.94 19.00 27.86
N PHE A 127 44.56 18.52 26.67
CA PHE A 127 43.27 18.80 26.02
C PHE A 127 42.22 17.70 26.24
N ALA A 128 42.64 16.55 26.77
CA ALA A 128 41.76 15.42 27.05
C ALA A 128 40.62 15.80 28.00
N ARG A 129 40.83 16.69 28.98
CA ARG A 129 39.81 17.05 29.98
C ARG A 129 38.75 18.05 29.49
N ASP A 130 38.98 18.66 28.34
CA ASP A 130 38.13 19.73 27.81
C ASP A 130 37.09 19.22 26.79
N MET A 131 37.03 17.91 26.58
CA MET A 131 36.16 17.29 25.59
C MET A 131 34.91 16.70 26.24
N GLN A 132 33.74 17.16 25.79
CA GLN A 132 32.45 16.66 26.23
C GLN A 132 31.71 16.01 25.07
N ARG A 133 31.14 14.84 25.34
CA ARG A 133 30.24 14.12 24.45
C ARG A 133 28.81 14.49 24.81
N ILE A 134 28.03 14.88 23.81
CA ILE A 134 26.61 15.17 23.96
C ILE A 134 25.86 14.13 23.15
N ASP A 135 25.07 13.33 23.86
CA ASP A 135 24.14 12.36 23.29
C ASP A 135 22.74 12.96 23.30
N VAL A 136 22.11 12.99 22.13
CA VAL A 136 20.75 13.49 21.97
C VAL A 136 19.89 12.37 21.41
N ARG A 137 18.84 12.04 22.13
CA ARG A 137 17.88 11.02 21.77
C ARG A 137 16.51 11.63 21.58
N VAL A 138 15.87 11.33 20.46
CA VAL A 138 14.47 11.64 20.19
C VAL A 138 13.69 10.34 20.11
N THR A 139 12.58 10.26 20.83
CA THR A 139 11.69 9.09 20.84
C THR A 139 10.28 9.47 20.41
N LEU A 140 9.57 8.53 19.78
CA LEU A 140 8.16 8.65 19.42
C LEU A 140 7.39 7.45 20.01
N ASN A 141 6.11 7.64 20.35
CA ASN A 141 5.22 6.60 20.88
C ASN A 141 5.84 5.83 22.07
N ASN A 142 6.30 6.54 23.10
CA ASN A 142 6.93 5.94 24.29
C ASN A 142 8.15 5.05 23.99
N GLY A 143 8.89 5.31 22.90
CA GLY A 143 10.13 4.61 22.57
C GLY A 143 9.97 3.47 21.57
N GLU A 144 8.80 3.32 20.94
CA GLU A 144 8.61 2.44 19.78
C GLU A 144 9.58 2.79 18.64
N TYR A 145 9.80 4.09 18.42
CA TYR A 145 10.81 4.61 17.52
C TYR A 145 11.79 5.47 18.30
N SER A 146 13.08 5.29 18.04
CA SER A 146 14.13 6.09 18.65
C SER A 146 15.18 6.48 17.63
N TYR A 147 15.65 7.71 17.72
CA TYR A 147 16.74 8.26 16.94
C TYR A 147 17.75 8.85 17.90
N GLU A 148 19.01 8.46 17.76
CA GLU A 148 20.11 8.95 18.59
C GLU A 148 21.18 9.56 17.71
N PHE A 149 21.66 10.73 18.10
CA PHE A 149 22.86 11.32 17.52
C PHE A 149 23.83 11.75 18.61
N ARG A 150 25.12 11.63 18.31
CA ARG A 150 26.21 11.95 19.21
C ARG A 150 27.07 13.05 18.60
N THR A 151 27.35 14.08 19.38
CA THR A 151 28.27 15.15 18.99
C THR A 151 29.33 15.37 20.08
N TYR A 152 30.49 15.88 19.68
CA TYR A 152 31.57 16.21 20.61
C TYR A 152 31.82 17.71 20.57
N ARG A 153 31.95 18.32 21.75
CA ARG A 153 32.22 19.75 21.92
C ARG A 153 33.44 19.93 22.79
N PHE A 154 34.26 20.92 22.43
CA PHE A 154 35.39 21.36 23.23
C PHE A 154 34.94 22.52 24.14
N LYS A 155 35.16 22.39 25.45
CA LYS A 155 35.03 23.47 26.41
C LYS A 155 36.34 24.26 26.39
N ARG A 156 36.34 25.43 25.78
CA ARG A 156 37.44 26.39 25.94
C ARG A 156 36.97 27.47 26.91
N GLU A 157 37.57 27.51 28.09
CA GLU A 157 37.52 28.69 28.97
C GLU A 157 38.38 29.84 28.40
#